data_AF-Q8PS71-F1
#
_entry.id   AF-Q8PS71-F1
#
_cell.length_a   1.000
_cell.length_b   1.000
_cell.length_c   1.000
_cell.angle_alpha   90.00
_cell.angle_beta   90.00
_cell.angle_gamma   90.00
#
_symmetry.space_group_name_H-M   'P 1'
#
loop_
_entity.id
_entity.type
_entity.pdbx_description
1 polymer ?
#
loop_
_entity_poly.entity_id
_entity_poly.type
_entity_poly.pdbx_seq_one_letter_code
_entity_poly.pdbx_strand_id
1 'polypeptide(L)'
;MTSLAVLIGAIGVWLGYPIIDPLIGLLIIVAILKIVIDTSKPVFIRLLDGVEPETIDKVKSIAESVDGVCEVTDLRVRWIGHRLHAEINISVSPSLSVEEGHEIANRTREKLLKSLPHISGTNIHVDPSTAPGECFHFVPVLQKAATNKRT
;
A
#
# COMPACT_ATOMS: atom_id res chain seq x y z
N MET A 1 -20.74 -23.50 -5.27
CA MET A 1 -21.24 -22.82 -6.48
C MET A 1 -20.46 -23.16 -7.74
N THR A 2 -19.19 -23.59 -7.64
CA THR A 2 -18.34 -23.94 -8.80
C THR A 2 -18.82 -25.16 -9.60
N SER A 3 -19.34 -26.20 -8.94
CA SER A 3 -19.81 -27.43 -9.61
C SER A 3 -21.05 -27.22 -10.50
N LEU A 4 -22.03 -26.43 -10.04
CA LEU A 4 -23.26 -26.16 -10.80
C LEU A 4 -23.01 -25.33 -12.06
N ALA A 5 -22.05 -24.40 -11.99
CA ALA A 5 -21.63 -23.58 -13.13
C ALA A 5 -20.98 -24.42 -14.25
N VAL A 6 -20.17 -25.42 -13.89
CA VAL A 6 -19.51 -26.33 -14.85
C VAL A 6 -20.53 -27.27 -15.50
N LEU A 7 -21.51 -27.77 -14.73
CA LEU A 7 -22.56 -28.66 -15.23
C LEU A 7 -23.46 -27.97 -16.27
N ILE A 8 -23.85 -26.72 -16.04
CA ILE A 8 -24.67 -25.94 -16.98
C ILE A 8 -23.89 -25.63 -18.26
N GLY A 9 -22.58 -25.34 -18.14
CA GLY A 9 -21.69 -25.15 -19.28
C GLY A 9 -21.57 -26.41 -20.17
N ALA A 10 -21.47 -27.59 -19.57
CA ALA A 10 -21.38 -28.86 -20.29
C ALA A 10 -22.68 -29.22 -21.04
N ILE A 11 -23.84 -28.92 -20.47
CA ILE A 11 -25.15 -29.17 -21.11
C ILE A 11 -25.38 -28.25 -22.32
N GLY A 12 -24.86 -27.02 -22.29
CA GLY A 12 -24.97 -26.06 -23.38
C GLY A 12 -24.21 -26.44 -24.66
N VAL A 13 -23.09 -27.17 -24.54
CA VAL A 13 -22.27 -27.63 -25.68
C VAL A 13 -22.94 -28.78 -26.45
N TRP A 14 -23.81 -29.55 -25.79
CA TRP A 14 -24.46 -30.72 -26.38
C TRP A 14 -25.56 -30.36 -27.41
N LEU A 15 -25.98 -29.09 -27.49
CA LEU A 15 -27.09 -28.60 -28.34
C LEU A 15 -26.72 -28.30 -29.81
N GLY A 16 -25.54 -28.72 -30.28
CA GLY A 16 -25.35 -29.03 -31.71
C GLY A 16 -25.05 -27.88 -32.69
N TYR A 17 -24.59 -26.72 -32.22
CA TYR A 17 -23.97 -25.71 -33.09
C TYR A 17 -22.44 -25.72 -32.92
N PRO A 18 -21.65 -26.17 -33.92
CA PRO A 18 -20.19 -26.28 -33.79
C PRO A 18 -19.46 -24.94 -33.61
N ILE A 19 -20.13 -23.81 -33.83
CA ILE A 19 -19.60 -22.44 -33.61
C ILE A 19 -19.83 -21.97 -32.17
N ILE A 20 -20.81 -22.54 -31.45
CA ILE A 20 -21.12 -22.17 -30.07
C ILE A 20 -20.02 -22.65 -29.12
N ASP A 21 -19.42 -23.80 -29.40
CA ASP A 21 -18.36 -24.38 -28.55
C ASP A 21 -17.11 -23.47 -28.43
N PRO A 22 -16.54 -22.92 -29.52
CA PRO A 22 -15.47 -21.90 -29.43
C PRO A 22 -15.88 -20.61 -28.71
N LEU A 23 -17.13 -20.16 -28.86
CA LEU A 23 -17.62 -18.91 -28.27
C LEU A 23 -17.76 -19.03 -26.75
N ILE A 24 -18.31 -20.15 -26.27
CA ILE A 24 -18.41 -20.46 -24.84
C ILE A 24 -17.00 -20.65 -24.25
N GLY A 25 -16.11 -21.35 -24.96
CA GLY A 25 -14.71 -21.49 -24.55
C GLY A 25 -14.01 -20.14 -24.37
N LEU A 26 -14.18 -19.21 -25.31
CA LEU A 26 -13.63 -17.86 -25.22
C LEU A 26 -14.20 -17.10 -24.01
N LEU A 27 -15.51 -17.20 -23.77
CA LEU A 27 -16.16 -16.56 -22.62
C LEU A 27 -15.62 -17.11 -21.29
N ILE A 28 -15.45 -18.42 -21.19
CA ILE A 28 -14.87 -19.08 -20.01
C ILE A 28 -13.41 -18.64 -19.81
N ILE A 29 -12.61 -18.57 -20.88
CA ILE A 29 -11.21 -18.09 -20.81
C ILE A 29 -11.16 -16.67 -20.24
N VAL A 30 -12.00 -15.76 -20.73
CA VAL A 30 -12.05 -14.38 -20.21
C VAL A 30 -12.47 -14.34 -18.74
N ALA A 31 -13.46 -15.14 -18.36
CA ALA A 31 -13.91 -15.22 -16.97
C ALA A 31 -12.81 -15.76 -16.04
N ILE A 32 -12.11 -16.83 -16.44
CA ILE A 32 -10.99 -17.41 -15.68
C ILE A 32 -9.84 -16.41 -15.58
N LEU A 33 -9.46 -15.76 -16.69
CA LEU A 33 -8.40 -14.74 -16.67
C LEU A 33 -8.72 -13.61 -15.69
N LYS A 34 -9.96 -13.13 -15.69
CA LYS A 34 -10.39 -12.10 -14.73
C LYS A 34 -10.23 -12.57 -13.28
N ILE A 35 -10.71 -13.78 -12.97
CA ILE A 35 -10.61 -14.37 -11.62
C ILE A 35 -9.15 -14.55 -11.22
N VAL A 36 -8.31 -15.06 -12.12
CA VAL A 36 -6.87 -15.25 -11.87
C VAL A 36 -6.21 -13.92 -11.60
N ILE A 37 -6.45 -12.88 -12.41
CA ILE A 37 -5.88 -11.55 -12.18
C ILE A 37 -6.34 -10.98 -10.84
N ASP A 38 -7.64 -11.05 -10.54
CA ASP A 38 -8.21 -10.50 -9.31
C ASP A 38 -7.69 -11.24 -8.06
N THR A 39 -7.44 -12.56 -8.16
CA THR A 39 -6.89 -13.38 -7.06
C THR A 39 -5.37 -13.27 -6.95
N SER A 40 -4.65 -13.16 -8.06
CA SER A 40 -3.20 -13.10 -8.09
C SER A 40 -2.65 -11.74 -7.67
N LYS A 41 -3.36 -10.63 -7.95
CA LYS A 41 -2.97 -9.26 -7.53
C LYS A 41 -2.53 -9.17 -6.07
N PRO A 42 -3.36 -9.55 -5.07
CA PRO A 42 -2.97 -9.44 -3.65
C PRO A 42 -1.79 -10.35 -3.29
N VAL A 43 -1.62 -11.48 -3.98
CA VAL A 43 -0.48 -12.40 -3.76
C VAL A 43 0.80 -11.81 -4.32
N PHE A 44 0.78 -11.25 -5.54
CA PHE A 44 1.93 -10.57 -6.14
C PHE A 44 2.35 -9.34 -5.31
N ILE A 45 1.38 -8.57 -4.81
CA ILE A 45 1.62 -7.43 -3.93
C ILE A 45 2.36 -7.90 -2.67
N ARG A 46 1.90 -8.96 -2.00
CA ARG A 46 2.58 -9.53 -0.83
C ARG A 46 3.96 -10.12 -1.12
N LEU A 47 4.15 -10.75 -2.29
CA LEU A 47 5.44 -11.35 -2.68
C LEU A 47 6.51 -10.31 -3.04
N LEU A 48 6.09 -9.09 -3.42
CA LEU A 48 6.99 -7.97 -3.75
C LEU A 48 7.30 -7.08 -2.52
N ASP A 49 7.00 -7.52 -1.29
CA ASP A 49 6.98 -6.68 -0.08
C ASP A 49 6.04 -5.45 -0.19
N GLY A 50 5.17 -5.45 -1.20
CA GLY A 50 4.17 -4.41 -1.43
C GLY A 50 3.06 -4.52 -0.40
N VAL A 51 2.77 -3.42 0.28
CA VAL A 51 1.52 -3.28 1.03
C VAL A 51 0.42 -2.94 0.04
N GLU A 52 -0.77 -3.52 0.23
CA GLU A 52 -1.95 -3.25 -0.60
C GLU A 52 -2.16 -1.72 -0.67
N PRO A 53 -2.31 -1.12 -1.87
CA PRO A 53 -2.47 0.33 -2.00
C PRO A 53 -3.65 0.86 -1.19
N GLU A 54 -4.74 0.07 -1.07
CA GLU A 54 -5.87 0.41 -0.21
C GLU A 54 -5.51 0.54 1.27
N THR A 55 -4.52 -0.24 1.74
CA THR A 55 -4.04 -0.15 3.13
C THR A 55 -3.19 1.10 3.31
N ILE A 56 -2.37 1.45 2.32
CA ILE A 56 -1.59 2.69 2.32
C ILE A 56 -2.53 3.90 2.35
N ASP A 57 -3.56 3.92 1.49
CA ASP A 57 -4.55 4.99 1.44
C ASP A 57 -5.33 5.14 2.75
N LYS A 58 -5.70 4.01 3.38
CA LYS A 58 -6.34 4.01 4.71
C LYS A 58 -5.41 4.59 5.77
N VAL A 59 -4.14 4.16 5.81
CA VAL A 59 -3.16 4.67 6.77
C VAL A 59 -2.96 6.18 6.58
N LYS A 60 -2.83 6.64 5.34
CA LYS A 60 -2.70 8.06 4.99
C LYS A 60 -3.92 8.86 5.47
N SER A 61 -5.13 8.41 5.11
CA SER A 61 -6.38 9.09 5.50
C SER A 61 -6.54 9.17 7.02
N ILE A 62 -6.17 8.11 7.76
CA ILE A 62 -6.19 8.11 9.23
C ILE A 62 -5.19 9.12 9.78
N ALA A 63 -3.97 9.16 9.25
CA ALA A 63 -2.92 10.09 9.70
C ALA A 63 -3.30 11.55 9.42
N GLU A 64 -3.84 11.86 8.23
CA GLU A 64 -4.30 13.22 7.86
C GLU A 64 -5.51 13.67 8.66
N SER A 65 -6.31 12.74 9.19
CA SER A 65 -7.47 13.06 10.02
C SER A 65 -7.12 13.48 11.47
N VAL A 66 -5.83 13.56 11.82
CA VAL A 66 -5.37 13.96 13.15
C VAL A 66 -5.17 15.47 13.19
N ASP A 67 -5.79 16.13 14.16
CA ASP A 67 -5.66 17.57 14.36
C ASP A 67 -4.20 17.96 14.64
N GLY A 68 -3.68 18.92 13.88
CA GLY A 68 -2.29 19.37 13.92
C GLY A 68 -1.37 18.77 12.85
N VAL A 69 -1.82 17.76 12.09
CA VAL A 69 -1.11 17.28 10.89
C VAL A 69 -1.45 18.18 9.70
N CYS A 70 -0.45 18.81 9.09
CA CYS A 70 -0.64 19.62 7.89
C CYS A 70 -0.73 18.73 6.63
N GLU A 71 0.23 17.83 6.48
CA GLU A 71 0.33 16.91 5.34
C GLU A 71 1.16 15.69 5.70
N VAL A 72 0.85 14.53 5.12
CA VAL A 72 1.71 13.33 5.16
C VAL A 72 2.64 13.34 3.95
N THR A 73 3.91 13.65 4.15
CA THR A 73 4.89 13.83 3.07
C THR A 73 5.39 12.51 2.51
N ASP A 74 5.64 11.53 3.38
CA ASP A 74 6.07 10.19 2.98
C ASP A 74 5.36 9.15 3.84
N LEU A 75 4.96 8.06 3.20
CA LEU A 75 4.30 6.94 3.87
C LEU A 75 4.86 5.65 3.31
N ARG A 76 5.60 4.93 4.13
CA ARG A 76 6.16 3.63 3.81
C ARG A 76 5.57 2.59 4.74
N VAL A 77 4.86 1.64 4.17
CA VAL A 77 4.28 0.52 4.93
C VAL A 77 4.94 -0.76 4.45
N ARG A 78 5.32 -1.64 5.37
CA ARG A 78 5.91 -2.95 5.07
C ARG A 78 5.35 -4.04 5.96
N TRP A 79 5.26 -5.25 5.42
CA TRP A 79 4.95 -6.44 6.21
C TRP A 79 6.25 -6.99 6.82
N ILE A 80 6.22 -7.26 8.12
CA ILE A 80 7.30 -7.95 8.83
C ILE A 80 6.67 -9.19 9.48
N GLY A 81 6.83 -10.35 8.82
CA GLY A 81 6.19 -11.60 9.22
C GLY A 81 4.66 -11.52 9.13
N HIS A 82 3.98 -11.58 10.29
CA HIS A 82 2.52 -11.44 10.40
C HIS A 82 2.04 -10.05 10.87
N ARG A 83 2.96 -9.08 10.96
CA ARG A 83 2.68 -7.76 11.52
C ARG A 83 2.97 -6.68 10.49
N LEU A 84 2.13 -5.65 10.47
CA LEU A 84 2.32 -4.48 9.62
C LEU A 84 3.16 -3.44 10.37
N HIS A 85 4.17 -2.90 9.70
CA HIS A 85 4.99 -1.81 10.19
C HIS A 85 4.82 -0.60 9.27
N ALA A 86 4.52 0.56 9.84
CA ALA A 86 4.35 1.80 9.09
C ALA A 86 5.39 2.84 9.54
N GLU A 87 6.06 3.44 8.57
CA GLU A 87 6.95 4.59 8.71
C GLU A 87 6.22 5.76 8.04
N ILE A 88 5.98 6.83 8.79
CA ILE A 88 5.16 7.96 8.36
C ILE A 88 5.91 9.24 8.65
N ASN A 89 6.05 10.11 7.65
CA ASN A 89 6.58 11.45 7.82
C ASN A 89 5.41 12.43 7.76
N ILE A 90 5.14 13.10 8.88
CA ILE A 90 4.10 14.12 8.99
C ILE A 90 4.73 15.49 9.04
N SER A 91 4.15 16.43 8.31
CA SER A 91 4.48 17.85 8.44
C SER A 91 3.57 18.50 9.46
N VAL A 92 4.15 19.34 10.32
CA VAL A 92 3.44 20.13 11.33
C VAL A 92 3.85 21.59 11.24
N SER A 93 3.05 22.48 11.85
CA SER A 93 3.37 23.91 11.85
C SER A 93 4.72 24.19 12.52
N PRO A 94 5.61 25.01 11.92
CA PRO A 94 6.91 25.35 12.48
C PRO A 94 6.82 26.23 13.74
N SER A 95 5.63 26.77 14.03
CA SER A 95 5.37 27.57 15.24
C SER A 95 5.16 26.71 16.49
N LEU A 96 5.03 25.39 16.34
CA LEU A 96 4.81 24.47 17.45
C LEU A 96 6.14 24.13 18.14
N SER A 97 6.06 23.92 19.45
CA SER A 97 7.15 23.37 20.23
C SER A 97 7.38 21.90 19.91
N VAL A 98 8.57 21.40 20.23
CA VAL A 98 8.92 19.98 20.10
C VAL A 98 7.98 19.08 20.91
N GLU A 99 7.52 19.58 22.07
CA GLU A 99 6.55 18.87 22.93
C GLU A 99 5.18 18.74 22.25
N GLU A 100 4.66 19.83 21.67
CA GLU A 100 3.40 19.80 20.91
C GLU A 100 3.51 18.90 19.68
N GLY A 101 4.63 18.95 18.96
CA GLY A 101 4.91 18.04 17.84
C GLY A 101 4.96 16.57 18.28
N HIS A 102 5.56 16.28 19.43
CA HIS A 102 5.57 14.94 20.01
C HIS A 102 4.17 14.47 20.39
N GLU A 103 3.33 15.36 20.92
CA GLU A 103 1.96 15.04 21.27
C GLU A 103 1.12 14.71 20.02
N ILE A 104 1.26 15.48 18.94
CA ILE A 104 0.61 15.19 17.64
C ILE A 104 1.06 13.82 17.14
N ALA A 105 2.36 13.52 17.17
CA ALA A 105 2.88 12.22 16.78
C ALA A 105 2.29 11.07 17.63
N ASN A 106 2.16 11.25 18.95
CA ASN A 106 1.53 10.25 19.82
C ASN A 106 0.04 10.06 19.51
N ARG A 107 -0.72 11.15 19.32
CA ARG A 107 -2.14 11.07 18.92
C ARG A 107 -2.29 10.32 17.59
N THR A 108 -1.43 10.59 16.62
CA THR A 108 -1.41 9.86 15.34
C THR A 108 -1.09 8.38 15.53
N ARG A 109 -0.08 8.06 16.35
CA ARG A 109 0.28 6.67 16.69
C ARG A 109 -0.90 5.93 17.32
N GLU A 110 -1.54 6.52 18.32
CA GLU A 110 -2.69 5.91 18.99
C GLU A 110 -3.87 5.68 18.05
N LYS A 111 -4.18 6.66 17.19
CA LYS A 111 -5.28 6.55 16.23
C LYS A 111 -5.03 5.43 15.22
N LEU A 112 -3.80 5.28 14.75
CA LEU A 112 -3.41 4.19 13.84
C LEU A 112 -3.49 2.82 14.51
N LEU A 113 -2.99 2.70 15.76
CA LEU A 113 -3.07 1.45 16.52
C LEU A 113 -4.52 1.03 16.82
N LYS A 114 -5.42 2.00 17.07
CA LYS A 114 -6.85 1.74 17.30
C LYS A 114 -7.58 1.35 16.01
N SER A 115 -7.21 1.94 14.88
CA SER A 115 -7.92 1.76 13.61
C SER A 115 -7.44 0.53 12.82
N LEU A 116 -6.21 0.06 13.06
CA LEU A 116 -5.59 -1.04 12.30
C LEU A 116 -5.05 -2.12 13.26
N PRO A 117 -5.80 -3.20 13.50
CA PRO A 117 -5.41 -4.25 14.46
C PRO A 117 -4.15 -5.04 14.07
N HIS A 118 -3.69 -4.92 12.81
CA HIS A 118 -2.49 -5.60 12.31
C HIS A 118 -1.22 -4.74 12.39
N ILE A 119 -1.33 -3.44 12.72
CA ILE A 119 -0.15 -2.58 12.95
C ILE A 119 0.49 -2.93 14.29
N SER A 120 1.79 -3.22 14.27
CA SER A 120 2.57 -3.47 15.50
C SER A 120 3.64 -2.44 15.80
N GLY A 121 4.04 -1.66 14.80
CA GLY A 121 5.04 -0.60 14.99
C GLY A 121 4.78 0.54 14.02
N THR A 122 4.73 1.76 14.58
CA THR A 122 4.59 3.01 13.84
C THR A 122 5.74 3.95 14.22
N ASN A 123 6.62 4.18 13.26
CA ASN A 123 7.61 5.25 13.36
C ASN A 123 7.02 6.50 12.71
N ILE A 124 6.99 7.60 13.47
CA ILE A 124 6.41 8.86 13.02
C ILE A 124 7.53 9.90 13.11
N HIS A 125 7.98 10.37 11.95
CA HIS A 125 8.87 11.51 11.86
C HIS A 125 8.04 12.78 11.77
N VAL A 126 8.46 13.81 12.50
CA VAL A 126 7.80 15.11 12.51
C VAL A 126 8.71 16.10 11.82
N ASP A 127 8.29 16.56 10.65
CA ASP A 127 8.99 17.60 9.89
C ASP A 127 8.28 18.94 10.03
N PRO A 128 9.00 20.07 10.05
CA PRO A 128 8.38 21.37 9.91
C PRO A 128 7.80 21.52 8.50
N SER A 129 6.62 22.13 8.36
CA SER A 129 5.98 22.36 7.05
C SER A 129 6.80 23.22 6.08
N THR A 130 7.84 23.91 6.57
CA THR A 130 8.77 24.71 5.76
C THR A 130 9.85 23.86 5.08
N ALA A 131 10.12 22.65 5.57
CA ALA A 131 11.08 21.71 4.98
C ALA A 131 10.55 20.26 5.04
N PRO A 132 9.42 19.95 4.38
CA PRO A 132 8.83 18.62 4.44
C PRO A 132 9.65 17.63 3.59
N GLY A 133 9.94 16.45 4.16
CA GLY A 133 10.39 15.27 3.41
C GLY A 133 11.90 15.04 3.26
N GLU A 134 12.23 13.81 2.84
CA GLU A 134 13.62 13.30 2.76
C GLU A 134 14.53 14.08 1.79
N CYS A 135 13.96 14.86 0.86
CA CYS A 135 14.74 15.70 -0.06
C CYS A 135 15.56 16.79 0.63
N PHE A 136 15.22 17.19 1.86
CA PHE A 136 15.99 18.18 2.63
C PHE A 136 17.01 17.57 3.60
N HIS A 137 16.93 16.25 3.85
CA HIS A 137 17.84 15.53 4.75
C HIS A 137 18.89 14.66 4.03
N PHE A 138 19.02 14.81 2.70
CA PHE A 138 20.04 14.12 1.93
C PHE A 138 21.44 14.67 2.27
N VAL A 139 22.15 14.02 3.19
CA VAL A 139 23.55 14.33 3.50
C VAL A 139 24.41 13.95 2.28
N PRO A 140 25.09 14.90 1.60
CA PRO A 140 25.79 14.66 0.33
C PRO A 140 27.15 13.96 0.52
N VAL A 141 27.23 12.94 1.38
CA VAL A 141 28.51 12.28 1.72
C VAL A 141 28.95 11.23 0.68
N LEU A 142 28.05 10.72 -0.18
CA LEU A 142 28.41 9.63 -1.12
C LEU A 142 28.85 10.08 -2.52
N GLN A 143 28.81 11.37 -2.88
CA GLN A 143 29.19 11.79 -4.24
C GLN A 143 30.71 11.96 -4.43
N LYS A 144 31.50 12.12 -3.37
CA LYS A 144 32.98 12.28 -3.48
C LYS A 144 33.74 10.99 -3.78
N ALA A 145 33.16 9.81 -3.56
CA ALA A 145 33.88 8.54 -3.76
C ALA A 145 33.90 8.06 -5.22
N ALA A 146 32.97 8.53 -6.08
CA ALA A 146 32.85 8.04 -7.46
C ALA A 146 33.71 8.82 -8.49
N THR A 147 34.32 9.95 -8.11
CA THR A 147 35.10 10.79 -9.06
C THR A 147 36.61 10.50 -9.03
N ASN A 148 37.11 9.72 -8.07
CA ASN A 148 38.54 9.43 -7.93
C ASN A 148 38.95 8.00 -8.38
N LYS A 149 38.44 7.54 -9.52
CA LYS A 149 38.90 6.33 -10.22
C LYS A 149 39.04 6.54 -11.73
N ARG A 150 39.50 7.72 -12.14
CA ARG A 150 39.96 7.99 -13.51
C ARG A 150 41.17 8.93 -13.49
N THR A 151 42.28 8.44 -12.97
CA THR A 151 43.64 8.86 -13.32
C THR A 151 44.55 7.67 -13.13
#